data_AF-A0A429EPS4-F1
#
_entry.id   AF-A0A429EPS4-F1
#
_cell.length_a   1.000
_cell.length_b   1.000
_cell.length_c   1.000
_cell.angle_alpha   90.00
_cell.angle_beta   90.00
_cell.angle_gamma   90.00
#
_symmetry.space_group_name_H-M   'P 1'
#
loop_
_entity.id
_entity.type
_entity.pdbx_description
1 polymer ?
#
loop_
_entity_poly.entity_id
_entity_poly.type
_entity_poly.pdbx_seq_one_letter_code
_entity_poly.pdbx_strand_id
1 'polypeptide(L)'
;MTGPCRECPRRETDFGGCRRRAHALTGDAARTDPARALSPAHGLVQDAAAAAGGPGPPFVHRRPSALRWPGRRAVTPSPRRGTS
;
A
#
# COMPACT_ATOMS: atom_id res chain seq x y z
N MET A 1 -3.69 3.33 13.73
CA MET A 1 -2.80 4.44 13.33
C MET A 1 -2.48 5.27 14.56
N THR A 2 -1.20 5.33 14.92
CA THR A 2 -0.66 6.13 16.03
C THR A 2 0.51 6.96 15.51
N GLY A 3 0.76 8.12 16.13
CA GLY A 3 1.79 9.07 15.72
C GLY A 3 1.28 10.21 14.83
N PRO A 4 2.16 10.96 14.15
CA PRO A 4 1.85 12.24 13.49
C PRO A 4 0.83 12.13 12.34
N CYS A 5 0.50 10.90 11.93
CA CYS A 5 -0.53 10.66 10.92
C CYS A 5 -1.95 10.88 11.40
N ARG A 6 -2.19 10.99 12.71
CA ARG A 6 -3.51 11.38 13.21
C ARG A 6 -3.88 12.81 12.82
N GLU A 7 -2.90 13.66 12.59
CA GLU A 7 -3.11 15.09 12.30
C GLU A 7 -2.79 15.45 10.84
N CYS A 8 -2.18 14.53 10.10
CA CYS A 8 -1.78 14.81 8.72
C CYS A 8 -2.99 15.02 7.78
N PRO A 9 -2.82 15.79 6.68
CA PRO A 9 -3.89 16.04 5.72
C PRO A 9 -4.43 14.79 5.02
N ARG A 10 -3.60 13.75 4.84
CA ARG A 10 -3.97 12.53 4.09
C ARG A 10 -4.53 11.40 4.95
N ARG A 11 -4.78 11.64 6.24
CA ARG A 11 -5.18 10.60 7.20
C ARG A 11 -6.47 9.87 6.80
N GLU A 12 -7.39 10.54 6.11
CA GLU A 12 -8.67 9.98 5.65
C GLU A 12 -8.59 9.40 4.22
N THR A 13 -7.44 9.55 3.56
CA THR A 13 -7.21 9.01 2.22
C THR A 13 -6.51 7.66 2.27
N ASP A 14 -5.40 7.59 3.03
CA ASP A 14 -4.55 6.40 3.11
C ASP A 14 -4.64 5.67 4.46
N PHE A 15 -5.33 6.25 5.44
CA PHE A 15 -5.57 5.68 6.77
C PHE A 15 -4.30 5.27 7.51
N GLY A 16 -3.18 5.94 7.24
CA GLY A 16 -1.90 5.64 7.87
C GLY A 16 -1.12 4.50 7.20
N GLY A 17 -1.55 4.04 6.02
CA GLY A 17 -0.86 3.05 5.19
C GLY A 17 -1.24 1.59 5.47
N CYS A 18 -0.36 0.66 5.14
CA CYS A 18 -0.63 -0.78 5.22
C CYS A 18 -0.33 -1.34 6.62
N ARG A 19 -1.36 -1.83 7.32
CA ARG A 19 -1.20 -2.45 8.66
C ARG A 19 -0.26 -3.65 8.67
N ARG A 20 -0.24 -4.47 7.61
CA ARG A 20 0.67 -5.63 7.50
C ARG A 20 2.13 -5.19 7.41
N ARG A 21 2.42 -4.12 6.67
CA ARG A 21 3.77 -3.56 6.58
C ARG A 21 4.22 -2.95 7.90
N ALA A 22 3.33 -2.22 8.57
CA ALA A 22 3.60 -1.69 9.91
C ALA A 22 3.99 -2.79 10.89
N HIS A 23 3.22 -3.88 10.96
CA HIS A 23 3.55 -5.03 11.80
C HIS A 23 4.86 -5.71 11.40
N ALA A 24 5.08 -5.94 10.10
CA ALA A 24 6.28 -6.63 9.61
C ALA A 24 7.59 -5.90 9.95
N LEU A 25 7.57 -4.56 9.97
CA LEU A 25 8.76 -3.75 10.21
C LEU A 25 8.89 -3.27 11.66
N THR A 26 7.78 -3.13 12.40
CA THR A 26 7.79 -2.52 13.75
C THR A 26 7.24 -3.44 14.85
N GLY A 27 6.68 -4.60 14.49
CA GLY A 27 6.00 -5.50 15.42
C GLY A 27 4.59 -5.05 15.83
N ASP A 28 4.13 -3.86 15.43
CA ASP A 28 2.81 -3.32 15.81
C ASP A 28 2.00 -2.86 14.58
N ALA A 29 0.87 -3.54 14.34
CA ALA A 29 -0.05 -3.25 13.24
C ALA A 29 -0.82 -1.93 13.40
N ALA A 30 -0.86 -1.35 14.61
CA ALA A 30 -1.54 -0.11 14.90
C ALA A 30 -0.68 1.14 14.60
N ARG A 31 0.63 1.00 14.43
CA ARG A 31 1.54 2.10 14.06
C ARG A 31 1.29 2.56 12.62
N THR A 32 1.74 3.79 12.34
CA THR A 32 1.79 4.30 10.96
C THR A 32 2.78 3.47 10.14
N ASP A 33 2.40 3.11 8.92
CA ASP A 33 3.27 2.40 7.97
C ASP A 33 4.63 3.12 7.80
N PRO A 34 5.78 2.44 8.04
CA PRO A 34 7.11 3.00 7.83
C PRO A 34 7.39 3.53 6.43
N ALA A 35 6.66 3.09 5.39
CA ALA A 35 6.77 3.65 4.05
C ALA A 35 6.36 5.13 3.98
N ARG A 36 5.59 5.62 4.97
CA ARG A 36 5.19 7.02 5.03
C ARG A 36 6.31 7.89 5.58
N ALA A 37 6.64 8.96 4.86
CA ALA A 37 7.72 9.89 5.24
C ALA A 37 7.58 10.51 6.64
N LEU A 38 6.34 10.76 7.09
CA LEU A 38 6.06 11.29 8.43
C LEU A 38 6.10 10.22 9.53
N SER A 39 6.26 8.94 9.22
CA SER A 39 6.31 7.89 10.24
C SER A 39 7.59 8.04 11.07
N PRO A 40 7.53 7.97 12.42
CA PRO A 40 8.74 7.94 13.25
C PRO A 40 9.66 6.76 12.91
N ALA A 41 9.11 5.69 12.34
CA ALA A 41 9.85 4.49 11.93
C ALA A 41 10.28 4.55 10.46
N HIS A 42 10.17 5.70 9.77
CA HIS A 42 10.51 5.82 8.36
C HIS A 42 11.97 5.43 8.05
N GLY A 43 12.87 5.65 9.01
CA GLY A 43 14.27 5.23 8.93
C GLY A 43 14.46 3.76 8.56
N LEU A 44 13.60 2.85 9.04
CA LEU A 44 13.70 1.42 8.73
C LEU A 44 13.65 1.12 7.22
N VAL A 45 12.84 1.88 6.48
CA VAL A 45 12.73 1.73 5.02
C VAL A 45 13.94 2.34 4.33
N GLN A 46 14.45 3.46 4.85
CA GLN A 46 15.65 4.11 4.31
C GLN A 46 16.89 3.24 4.51
N ASP A 47 17.06 2.66 5.70
CA ASP A 47 18.17 1.76 6.02
C ASP A 47 18.13 0.51 5.13
N ALA A 48 16.95 -0.09 4.96
CA ALA A 48 16.77 -1.21 4.06
C ALA A 48 17.07 -0.85 2.59
N ALA A 49 16.67 0.34 2.14
CA ALA A 49 16.98 0.82 0.79
C ALA A 49 18.48 1.09 0.60
N ALA A 50 19.15 1.67 1.60
CA ALA A 50 20.59 1.89 1.57
C ALA A 50 21.36 0.57 1.54
N ALA A 51 20.93 -0.43 2.33
CA ALA A 51 21.53 -1.76 2.37
C ALA A 51 21.36 -2.55 1.06
N ALA A 52 20.29 -2.28 0.29
CA ALA A 52 20.04 -2.96 -0.98
C ALA A 52 21.07 -2.63 -2.07
N GLY A 53 21.80 -1.51 -1.95
CA GLY A 53 22.96 -1.18 -2.78
C GLY A 53 22.63 -0.76 -4.22
N GLY A 54 22.73 0.55 -4.49
CA GLY A 54 22.70 1.12 -5.85
C GLY A 54 21.34 1.08 -6.55
N PRO A 55 21.21 1.77 -7.70
CA PRO A 55 20.00 1.68 -8.49
C PRO A 55 19.82 0.26 -9.02
N GLY A 56 18.64 -0.30 -8.81
CA GLY A 56 18.24 -1.55 -9.44
C GLY A 56 18.21 -1.46 -10.97
N PRO A 57 17.87 -2.56 -11.66
CA PRO A 57 17.69 -2.52 -13.11
C PRO A 57 16.64 -1.47 -13.50
N PRO A 58 16.69 -0.95 -14.75
CA PRO A 58 15.73 0.04 -15.22
C PRO A 58 14.29 -0.44 -15.00
N PHE A 59 13.43 0.47 -14.56
CA PHE A 59 12.04 0.15 -14.28
C PHE A 59 11.31 -0.22 -15.58
N VAL A 60 10.85 -1.47 -15.69
CA VAL A 60 10.03 -1.93 -16.81
C VAL A 60 8.56 -1.99 -16.37
N HIS A 61 7.75 -1.07 -16.88
CA HIS A 61 6.30 -1.11 -16.65
C HIS A 61 5.71 -2.38 -17.28
N ARG A 62 5.09 -3.24 -16.46
CA ARG A 62 4.31 -4.36 -16.99
C ARG A 62 3.12 -3.80 -17.76
N ARG A 63 3.04 -4.09 -19.06
CA ARG A 63 1.81 -3.88 -19.83
C ARG A 63 0.79 -4.94 -19.40
N PRO A 64 -0.47 -4.58 -19.11
CA PRO A 64 -1.53 -5.57 -18.97
C PRO A 64 -1.52 -6.42 -20.23
N SER A 65 -1.20 -7.70 -20.11
CA SER A 65 -1.31 -8.61 -21.23
C SER A 65 -2.79 -8.64 -21.64
N ALA A 66 -3.10 -8.47 -22.92
CA ALA A 66 -4.45 -8.68 -23.46
C ALA A 66 -4.96 -10.12 -23.20
N LEU A 67 -4.09 -11.03 -22.73
CA LEU A 67 -4.45 -12.33 -22.17
C LEU A 67 -5.44 -12.16 -21.01
N ARG A 68 -6.70 -12.33 -21.37
CA ARG A 68 -7.79 -12.67 -20.47
C ARG A 68 -7.33 -13.86 -19.60
N TRP A 69 -7.27 -13.65 -18.28
CA TRP A 69 -7.06 -14.74 -17.31
C TRP A 69 -8.08 -15.86 -17.60
N PRO A 70 -7.66 -17.12 -17.89
CA PRO A 70 -8.56 -18.18 -18.34
C PRO A 70 -9.72 -18.42 -17.37
N GLY A 71 -9.46 -18.28 -16.06
CA GLY A 71 -10.44 -18.49 -15.00
C GLY A 71 -11.34 -17.30 -14.66
N ARG A 72 -11.27 -16.16 -15.38
CA ARG A 72 -12.11 -15.00 -15.05
C ARG A 72 -13.49 -15.26 -15.64
N ARG A 73 -14.43 -15.72 -14.81
CA ARG A 73 -15.85 -15.71 -15.17
C ARG A 73 -16.26 -14.26 -15.43
N ALA A 74 -17.01 -14.03 -16.51
CA ALA A 74 -17.66 -12.75 -16.72
C ALA A 74 -18.63 -12.54 -15.54
N VAL A 75 -18.40 -11.51 -14.73
CA VAL A 75 -19.40 -11.09 -13.75
C VAL A 75 -20.48 -10.37 -14.54
N THR A 76 -21.65 -11.01 -14.68
CA THR A 76 -22.85 -10.31 -15.15
C THR A 76 -23.23 -9.29 -14.06
N PRO A 77 -23.33 -7.98 -14.39
CA PRO A 77 -23.80 -7.02 -13.43
C PRO A 77 -25.25 -7.37 -13.03
N SER A 78 -25.48 -7.61 -11.74
CA SER A 78 -26.84 -7.78 -11.20
C SER A 78 -27.64 -6.51 -11.47
N PRO A 79 -28.91 -6.59 -11.91
CA PRO A 79 -29.76 -5.41 -12.01
C PRO A 79 -29.85 -4.78 -10.62
N ARG A 80 -29.57 -3.47 -10.53
CA ARG A 80 -29.81 -2.70 -9.31
C ARG A 80 -31.31 -2.83 -9.01
N ARG A 81 -31.67 -3.42 -7.88
CA ARG A 81 -33.05 -3.34 -7.39
C ARG A 81 -33.34 -1.85 -7.18
N GLY A 82 -34.21 -1.28 -7.99
CA GLY A 82 -34.71 0.07 -7.79
C GLY A 82 -35.43 0.11 -6.45
N THR A 83 -35.01 1.01 -5.57
CA THR A 83 -35.77 1.38 -4.38
C THR A 83 -36.78 2.44 -4.79
N SER A 84 -38.08 2.15 -4.57
CA SER A 84 -39.16 3.14 -4.59
C SER A 84 -39.00 4.18 -3.49
#